data_AF-A0A925QJ66-F1
#
_entry.id   AF-A0A925QJ66-F1
#
_cell.length_a   1.000
_cell.length_b   1.000
_cell.length_c   1.000
_cell.angle_alpha   90.00
_cell.angle_beta   90.00
_cell.angle_gamma   90.00
#
_symmetry.space_group_name_H-M   'P 1'
#
loop_
_entity.id
_entity.type
_entity.pdbx_description
1 polymer ?
#
loop_
_entity_poly.entity_id
_entity_poly.type
_entity_poly.pdbx_seq_one_letter_code
_entity_poly.pdbx_strand_id
1 'polypeptide(L)'
;DTALSNAPVLSTCYQLVTGSRQKDTAFIRLTVDGTDVTGTFSTSIYEKDTRKGTYAGTMRDSIVRAVWSFTQEGIKDSLPIEFKVEGNSVVQKRFSYDSKTGREFIADTSTYRDRFQQVACGQQ
;
A
#
# COMPACT_ATOMS: atom_id res chain seq x y z
N ASP A 1 -25.63 -24.46 -16.17
CA ASP A 1 -24.29 -23.87 -16.25
C ASP A 1 -24.39 -22.36 -16.29
N THR A 2 -24.08 -21.63 -15.22
CA THR A 2 -22.71 -21.43 -14.73
C THR A 2 -22.78 -21.07 -13.25
N ALA A 3 -22.08 -21.81 -12.38
CA ALA A 3 -21.89 -21.42 -11.00
C ALA A 3 -20.91 -20.23 -10.97
N LEU A 4 -21.40 -19.05 -10.60
CA LEU A 4 -20.54 -17.92 -10.21
C LEU A 4 -19.71 -18.38 -9.01
N SER A 5 -18.38 -18.37 -9.14
CA SER A 5 -17.51 -18.80 -8.05
C SER A 5 -17.60 -17.81 -6.89
N ASN A 6 -18.18 -18.24 -5.77
CA ASN A 6 -18.07 -17.55 -4.47
C ASN A 6 -16.66 -17.76 -3.89
N ALA A 7 -15.61 -17.33 -4.60
CA ALA A 7 -14.28 -17.31 -4.02
C ALA A 7 -14.28 -16.27 -2.87
N PRO A 8 -13.76 -16.62 -1.67
CA PRO A 8 -13.73 -15.67 -0.57
C PRO A 8 -12.82 -14.49 -0.94
N VAL A 9 -13.38 -13.29 -0.90
CA VAL A 9 -12.64 -12.03 -0.99
C VAL A 9 -11.76 -11.91 0.24
N LEU A 10 -10.48 -12.25 0.10
CA LEU A 10 -9.52 -12.22 1.20
C LEU A 10 -9.12 -10.77 1.46
N SER A 11 -9.47 -10.25 2.64
CA SER A 11 -9.04 -8.93 3.11
C SER A 11 -8.03 -9.09 4.23
N THR A 12 -6.81 -8.59 4.05
CA THR A 12 -5.72 -8.69 5.01
C THR A 12 -5.16 -7.31 5.31
N CYS A 13 -4.82 -7.06 6.59
CA CYS A 13 -4.28 -5.79 7.02
C CYS A 13 -2.84 -5.92 7.49
N TYR A 14 -2.05 -4.89 7.22
CA TYR A 14 -0.64 -4.85 7.53
C TYR A 14 -0.25 -3.49 8.11
N GLN A 15 0.73 -3.49 9.00
CA GLN A 15 1.25 -2.29 9.65
C GLN A 15 2.77 -2.23 9.56
N LEU A 16 3.29 -1.02 9.39
CA LEU A 16 4.69 -0.69 9.56
C LEU A 16 4.81 0.44 10.58
N VAL A 17 5.72 0.29 11.55
CA VAL A 17 6.08 1.34 12.52
C VAL A 17 7.56 1.66 12.34
N THR A 18 7.88 2.92 12.10
CA THR A 18 9.23 3.42 11.77
C THR A 18 9.51 4.77 12.41
N GLY A 19 10.60 5.42 11.98
CA GLY A 19 11.09 6.68 12.50
C GLY A 19 11.99 6.48 13.72
N SER A 20 12.83 7.46 14.02
CA SER A 20 13.80 7.39 15.14
C SER A 20 13.13 7.21 16.52
N ARG A 21 11.84 7.55 16.62
CA ARG A 21 11.02 7.44 17.83
C ARG A 21 9.96 6.34 17.75
N GLN A 22 9.93 5.52 16.69
CA GLN A 22 8.90 4.51 16.47
C GLN A 22 7.47 5.09 16.50
N LYS A 23 7.29 6.25 15.88
CA LYS A 23 6.01 6.99 15.86
C LYS A 23 5.45 7.19 14.45
N ASP A 24 6.23 6.92 13.41
CA ASP A 24 5.73 6.96 12.04
C ASP A 24 5.01 5.64 11.77
N THR A 25 3.76 5.71 11.36
CA THR A 25 2.93 4.52 11.10
C THR A 25 2.46 4.50 9.66
N ALA A 26 2.37 3.31 9.09
CA ALA A 26 1.75 3.11 7.80
C ALA A 26 0.89 1.84 7.85
N PHE A 27 -0.27 1.90 7.21
CA PHE A 27 -1.26 0.82 7.22
C PHE A 27 -1.71 0.49 5.80
N ILE A 28 -1.73 -0.81 5.49
CA ILE A 28 -2.25 -1.34 4.23
C ILE A 28 -3.40 -2.26 4.55
N ARG A 29 -4.54 -2.05 3.90
CA ARG A 29 -5.58 -3.08 3.75
C ARG A 29 -5.56 -3.56 2.33
N LEU A 30 -5.26 -4.84 2.12
CA LEU A 30 -5.24 -5.48 0.82
C LEU A 30 -6.43 -6.41 0.67
N THR A 31 -7.18 -6.24 -0.40
CA THR A 31 -8.26 -7.12 -0.82
C THR A 31 -7.91 -7.69 -2.20
N VAL A 32 -7.96 -9.02 -2.33
CA VAL A 32 -7.66 -9.72 -3.58
C VAL A 32 -8.91 -10.45 -4.06
N ASP A 33 -9.28 -10.22 -5.32
CA ASP A 33 -10.35 -10.92 -6.03
C ASP A 33 -9.82 -11.38 -7.39
N GLY A 34 -9.49 -12.67 -7.49
CA GLY A 34 -8.75 -13.19 -8.65
C GLY A 34 -7.41 -12.49 -8.82
N THR A 35 -7.22 -11.81 -9.95
CA THR A 35 -6.03 -10.98 -10.24
C THR A 35 -6.20 -9.52 -9.81
N ASP A 36 -7.43 -9.09 -9.57
CA ASP A 36 -7.73 -7.71 -9.24
C ASP A 36 -7.44 -7.46 -7.76
N VAL A 37 -6.84 -6.31 -7.48
CA VAL A 37 -6.58 -5.89 -6.10
C VAL A 37 -7.15 -4.52 -5.83
N THR A 38 -7.72 -4.39 -4.64
CA THR A 38 -8.17 -3.11 -4.10
C THR A 38 -7.71 -2.98 -2.66
N GLY A 39 -7.75 -1.77 -2.13
CA GLY A 39 -7.33 -1.57 -0.75
C GLY A 39 -7.32 -0.14 -0.28
N THR A 40 -6.88 0.02 0.96
CA THR A 40 -6.54 1.32 1.54
C THR A 40 -5.07 1.36 1.88
N PHE A 41 -4.46 2.52 1.69
CA PHE A 41 -3.11 2.79 2.14
C PHE A 41 -3.09 4.14 2.85
N SER A 42 -2.51 4.17 4.05
CA SER A 42 -2.29 5.39 4.82
C SER A 42 -0.87 5.43 5.37
N THR A 43 -0.33 6.65 5.45
CA THR A 43 0.96 6.95 6.05
C THR A 43 0.82 8.15 6.96
N SER A 44 1.15 7.98 8.24
CA SER A 44 1.14 8.99 9.27
C SER A 44 2.56 9.19 9.76
N ILE A 45 3.17 10.31 9.39
CA ILE A 45 4.47 10.72 9.91
C ILE A 45 4.21 11.54 11.17
N TYR A 46 4.99 11.29 12.23
CA TYR A 46 4.83 11.99 13.51
C TYR A 46 4.92 13.52 13.31
N GLU A 47 3.98 14.26 13.90
CA GLU A 47 3.83 15.73 13.78
C GLU A 47 3.55 16.25 12.36
N LYS A 48 3.23 15.37 11.41
CA LYS A 48 2.81 15.72 10.04
C LYS A 48 1.39 15.24 9.74
N ASP A 49 0.80 15.80 8.70
CA ASP A 49 -0.50 15.37 8.22
C ASP A 49 -0.44 13.98 7.60
N THR A 50 -1.47 13.19 7.89
CA THR A 50 -1.60 11.83 7.37
C THR A 50 -2.03 11.88 5.91
N ARG A 51 -1.32 11.14 5.06
CA ARG A 51 -1.79 10.80 3.71
C ARG A 51 -2.63 9.55 3.81
N LYS A 52 -3.85 9.57 3.28
CA LYS A 52 -4.75 8.42 3.30
C LYS A 52 -5.55 8.33 2.01
N GLY A 53 -5.77 7.11 1.54
CA GLY A 53 -6.40 6.89 0.25
C GLY A 53 -6.73 5.43 -0.04
N THR A 54 -7.30 5.21 -1.21
CA THR A 54 -7.59 3.88 -1.75
C THR A 54 -6.65 3.58 -2.91
N TYR A 55 -6.42 2.31 -3.18
CA TYR A 55 -5.70 1.89 -4.37
C TYR A 55 -6.44 0.79 -5.10
N ALA A 56 -6.21 0.72 -6.41
CA ALA A 56 -6.70 -0.34 -7.27
C ALA A 56 -5.62 -0.72 -8.29
N GLY A 57 -5.57 -2.00 -8.65
CA GLY A 57 -4.57 -2.54 -9.56
C GLY A 57 -4.69 -4.03 -9.73
N THR A 58 -3.56 -4.69 -10.00
CA THR A 58 -3.51 -6.13 -10.22
C THR A 58 -2.37 -6.79 -9.44
N MET A 59 -2.52 -8.08 -9.19
CA MET A 59 -1.48 -8.93 -8.63
C MET A 59 -1.03 -9.99 -9.63
N ARG A 60 0.28 -10.11 -9.81
CA ARG A 60 0.92 -11.17 -10.61
C ARG A 60 2.23 -11.58 -9.95
N ASP A 61 2.48 -12.89 -9.84
CA ASP A 61 3.73 -13.42 -9.25
C ASP A 61 4.01 -12.85 -7.85
N SER A 62 2.97 -12.75 -7.01
CA SER A 62 2.98 -12.12 -5.68
C SER A 62 3.34 -10.63 -5.66
N ILE A 63 3.40 -9.97 -6.81
CA ILE A 63 3.62 -8.54 -6.94
C ILE A 63 2.30 -7.84 -7.23
N VAL A 64 1.90 -6.96 -6.32
CA VAL A 64 0.81 -6.00 -6.50
C VAL A 64 1.37 -4.76 -7.19
N ARG A 65 0.78 -4.36 -8.31
CA ARG A 65 1.01 -3.05 -8.95
C ARG A 65 -0.32 -2.32 -9.03
N ALA A 66 -0.37 -1.13 -8.43
CA ALA A 66 -1.60 -0.37 -8.27
C ALA A 66 -1.35 1.14 -8.37
N VAL A 67 -2.43 1.89 -8.54
CA VAL A 67 -2.43 3.34 -8.38
C VAL A 67 -3.11 3.67 -7.07
N TRP A 68 -2.39 4.38 -6.19
CA TRP A 68 -2.90 4.88 -4.92
C TRP A 68 -3.37 6.32 -5.09
N SER A 69 -4.65 6.55 -4.88
CA SER A 69 -5.28 7.87 -4.89
C SER A 69 -5.54 8.30 -3.44
N PHE A 70 -4.91 9.39 -3.00
CA PHE A 70 -4.90 9.84 -1.62
C PHE A 70 -5.19 11.32 -1.47
N THR A 71 -5.52 11.71 -0.25
CA THR A 71 -5.68 13.11 0.15
C THR A 71 -4.58 13.50 1.14
N GLN A 72 -4.03 14.71 0.97
CA GLN A 72 -3.15 15.38 1.92
C GLN A 72 -3.56 16.86 2.00
N GLU A 73 -3.80 17.39 3.20
CA GLU A 73 -4.20 18.80 3.39
C GLU A 73 -5.43 19.22 2.53
N GLY A 74 -6.33 18.27 2.25
CA GLY A 74 -7.50 18.48 1.39
C GLY A 74 -7.24 18.39 -0.12
N ILE A 75 -5.98 18.28 -0.55
CA ILE A 75 -5.59 18.10 -1.94
C ILE A 75 -5.60 16.61 -2.29
N LYS A 76 -6.28 16.26 -3.39
CA LYS A 76 -6.26 14.91 -3.95
C LYS A 76 -5.06 14.75 -4.88
N ASP A 77 -4.39 13.62 -4.76
CA ASP A 77 -3.28 13.26 -5.64
C ASP A 77 -3.21 11.73 -5.82
N SER A 78 -2.35 11.26 -6.72
CA SER A 78 -2.13 9.84 -6.95
C SER A 78 -0.68 9.48 -7.24
N LEU A 79 -0.29 8.26 -6.84
CA LEU A 79 1.04 7.69 -7.07
C LEU A 79 0.95 6.21 -7.45
N PRO A 80 1.85 5.71 -8.32
CA PRO A 80 2.01 4.29 -8.50
C PRO A 80 2.59 3.67 -7.22
N ILE A 81 2.07 2.52 -6.81
CA ILE A 81 2.58 1.74 -5.68
C ILE A 81 2.86 0.31 -6.13
N GLU A 82 3.86 -0.30 -5.52
CA GLU A 82 4.23 -1.69 -5.76
C GLU A 82 4.51 -2.39 -4.43
N PHE A 83 3.77 -3.47 -4.17
CA PHE A 83 3.96 -4.32 -2.99
C PHE A 83 4.33 -5.73 -3.43
N LYS A 84 5.25 -6.36 -2.69
CA LYS A 84 5.52 -7.79 -2.80
C LYS A 84 4.90 -8.50 -1.60
N VAL A 85 4.00 -9.44 -1.85
CA VAL A 85 3.40 -10.29 -0.80
C VAL A 85 4.38 -11.40 -0.44
N GLU A 86 4.73 -11.52 0.83
CA GLU A 86 5.68 -12.52 1.36
C GLU A 86 5.14 -13.14 2.66
N GLY A 87 4.47 -14.28 2.56
CA GLY A 87 3.85 -14.95 3.71
C GLY A 87 2.86 -14.03 4.42
N ASN A 88 3.09 -13.76 5.71
CA ASN A 88 2.28 -12.87 6.54
C ASN A 88 2.78 -11.41 6.52
N SER A 89 3.43 -10.99 5.44
CA SER A 89 3.95 -9.64 5.31
C SER A 89 3.80 -9.13 3.88
N VAL A 90 3.79 -7.80 3.74
CA VAL A 90 3.96 -7.14 2.44
C VAL A 90 5.18 -6.24 2.51
N VAL A 91 5.96 -6.21 1.43
CA VAL A 91 7.13 -5.35 1.33
C VAL A 91 6.86 -4.32 0.25
N GLN A 92 6.90 -3.04 0.61
CA GLN A 92 6.75 -1.95 -0.35
C GLN A 92 8.06 -1.67 -1.08
N LYS A 93 7.95 -1.47 -2.39
CA LYS A 93 9.01 -0.90 -3.21
C LYS A 93 9.10 0.59 -2.94
N ARG A 94 10.30 1.07 -2.61
CA ARG A 94 10.48 2.45 -2.18
C ARG A 94 10.20 3.47 -3.28
N PHE A 95 9.57 4.55 -2.87
CA PHE A 95 9.54 5.77 -3.67
C PHE A 95 10.95 6.34 -3.83
N SER A 96 11.23 6.78 -5.04
CA SER A 96 12.25 7.78 -5.36
C SER A 96 11.59 9.15 -5.45
N TYR A 97 12.40 10.21 -5.41
CA TYR A 97 11.93 11.59 -5.44
C TYR A 97 12.51 12.33 -6.64
N ASP A 98 11.65 12.96 -7.42
CA ASP A 98 12.05 13.85 -8.51
C ASP A 98 12.09 15.29 -7.99
N SER A 99 13.31 15.84 -7.84
CA SER A 99 13.51 17.20 -7.33
C SER A 99 13.05 18.29 -8.30
N LYS A 100 12.81 17.99 -9.58
CA LYS A 100 12.34 18.96 -10.57
C LYS A 100 10.83 19.15 -10.49
N THR A 101 10.09 18.06 -10.35
CA THR A 101 8.62 18.08 -10.23
C THR A 101 8.14 18.12 -8.78
N GLY A 102 9.02 17.81 -7.84
CA GLY A 102 8.69 17.67 -6.43
C GLY A 102 7.86 16.44 -6.11
N ARG A 103 7.81 15.45 -7.01
CA ARG A 103 6.93 14.28 -6.91
C ARG A 103 7.69 12.99 -6.60
N GLU A 104 7.02 12.12 -5.88
CA GLU A 104 7.46 10.73 -5.68
C GLU A 104 7.16 9.89 -6.94
N PHE A 105 7.98 8.86 -7.18
CA PHE A 105 7.77 7.88 -8.24
C PHE A 105 8.43 6.54 -7.87
N ILE A 106 8.13 5.48 -8.61
CA ILE A 106 8.82 4.19 -8.46
C ILE A 106 9.92 4.10 -9.53
N ALA A 107 11.18 4.19 -9.12
CA ALA A 107 12.31 3.98 -10.03
C ALA A 107 12.51 2.49 -10.32
N ASP A 108 13.04 2.18 -11.50
CA ASP A 108 13.41 0.80 -11.85
C ASP A 108 14.49 0.24 -10.90
N THR A 109 15.35 1.12 -10.38
CA THR A 109 16.40 0.79 -9.40
C THR A 109 15.90 0.71 -7.96
N SER A 110 14.63 1.05 -7.69
CA SER A 110 14.07 0.96 -6.34
C SER A 110 13.95 -0.49 -5.88
N THR A 111 14.27 -0.75 -4.62
CA THR A 111 14.19 -2.07 -4.00
C THR A 111 12.93 -2.22 -3.15
N TYR A 112 12.43 -3.44 -3.00
CA TYR A 112 11.49 -3.81 -1.95
C TYR A 112 12.20 -3.76 -0.60
N ARG A 113 11.77 -2.86 0.29
CA ARG A 113 12.45 -2.65 1.58
C ARG A 113 11.51 -2.47 2.76
N ASP A 114 10.44 -1.71 2.59
CA ASP A 114 9.60 -1.32 3.73
C ASP A 114 8.60 -2.44 4.01
N ARG A 115 8.91 -3.27 5.02
CA ARG A 115 8.18 -4.50 5.35
C ARG A 115 7.09 -4.24 6.39
N PHE A 116 5.84 -4.40 5.98
CA PHE A 116 4.66 -4.35 6.83
C PHE A 116 4.33 -5.75 7.34
N GLN A 117 4.05 -5.86 8.64
CA GLN A 117 3.65 -7.11 9.29
C GLN A 117 2.13 -7.21 9.31
N GLN A 118 1.59 -8.42 9.11
CA GLN A 118 0.15 -8.65 9.19
C GLN A 118 -0.38 -8.35 10.60
N VAL A 119 -1.53 -7.69 10.67
CA VAL A 119 -2.25 -7.33 11.89
C VAL A 119 -3.75 -7.59 11.71
N ALA A 120 -4.50 -7.57 12.82
CA ALA A 120 -5.95 -7.60 12.74
C ALA A 120 -6.47 -6.27 12.14
N CYS A 121 -7.42 -6.36 11.19
CA CYS A 121 -7.91 -5.18 10.46
C CYS A 121 -8.62 -4.11 11.31
N GLY A 122 -9.00 -4.43 12.56
CA GLY A 122 -9.62 -3.49 13.49
C GLY A 122 -8.64 -2.65 14.32
N GLN A 123 -7.32 -2.74 14.09
CA GLN A 123 -6.31 -2.00 14.86
C GLN A 123 -5.83 -0.71 14.17
N GLN A 124 -6.74 0.02 13.52
CA GLN A 124 -6.46 1.32 12.87
C GLN A 124 -6.85 2.50 13.75
#